data_AF-A0A8J2L7H7-F1
#
_entry.id   AF-A0A8J2L7H7-F1
#
_cell.length_a   1.000
_cell.length_b   1.000
_cell.length_c   1.000
_cell.angle_alpha   90.00
_cell.angle_beta   90.00
_cell.angle_gamma   90.00
#
_symmetry.space_group_name_H-M   'P 1'
#
loop_
_entity.id
_entity.type
_entity.pdbx_description
1 polymer ?
#
loop_
_entity_poly.entity_id
_entity_poly.type
_entity_poly.pdbx_seq_one_letter_code
_entity_poly.pdbx_strand_id
1 'polypeptide(L)'
;MEGNRNQLLVWLNRNVIMIMVTPQSTHLISCHIIEKDCNGDILWVWSYPKFDPVDREVFMRKCKFFYEYGNRQKLFRFFRYNGQWVYIHSSEVFSSDGLPKVKLVSLMLSSLDFNPERYETLCRVLTKSYCKSGHPPVMLQLFLSVLVTGKCTTEENGTFFANEFNTSCPYRQHQLNAIISRFGLETILIYTGLLLKRRIVVYHHDVDSLIEFVLSLPAFLTHRDMWDSVFPWVDLYEDELSDFKDSKFHIIGCANAGVENHVDLYDVFVNVPASEISVASHAKESMTMTKTHKDIALFMVQLTEKESLTERDIMQEISRKTKDLIDHLRSVGSEVDGRVVVSLDQLKKKEYSSQLEAFLFSLAQVENLAVI
;
A
#
# COMPACT_ATOMS: atom_id res chain seq x y z
N MET A 1 25.87 -24.04 -3.71
CA MET A 1 26.55 -23.24 -2.68
C MET A 1 27.59 -22.38 -3.37
N GLU A 2 27.19 -21.22 -3.86
CA GLU A 2 28.10 -20.24 -4.46
C GLU A 2 27.89 -18.90 -3.74
N GLY A 3 28.99 -18.39 -3.19
CA GLY A 3 29.03 -17.26 -2.27
C GLY A 3 28.97 -15.94 -3.01
N ASN A 4 28.01 -15.11 -2.61
CA ASN A 4 27.88 -13.73 -3.01
C ASN A 4 28.98 -12.89 -2.32
N ARG A 5 30.04 -12.52 -3.05
CA ARG A 5 31.13 -11.67 -2.53
C ARG A 5 30.95 -10.23 -3.02
N ASN A 6 30.26 -9.41 -2.22
CA ASN A 6 30.40 -7.96 -2.26
C ASN A 6 30.83 -7.49 -0.86
N GLN A 7 32.14 -7.25 -0.67
CA GLN A 7 32.74 -6.75 0.57
C GLN A 7 33.40 -5.40 0.29
N LEU A 8 33.08 -4.37 1.08
CA LEU A 8 33.73 -3.06 1.04
C LEU A 8 34.79 -2.98 2.15
N LEU A 9 36.05 -2.73 1.77
CA LEU A 9 37.18 -2.52 2.68
C LEU A 9 37.38 -1.01 2.90
N VAL A 10 37.34 -0.55 4.15
CA VAL A 10 37.70 0.84 4.53
C VAL A 10 39.04 0.82 5.26
N TRP A 11 39.99 1.61 4.79
CA TRP A 11 41.33 1.73 5.36
C TRP A 11 41.35 2.80 6.47
N LEU A 12 41.59 2.38 7.72
CA LEU A 12 42.01 3.27 8.79
C LEU A 12 43.30 2.73 9.40
N ASN A 13 44.33 3.58 9.41
CA ASN A 13 45.68 3.42 9.94
C ASN A 13 46.02 2.08 10.63
N ARG A 14 46.79 1.26 9.90
CA ARG A 14 47.72 0.19 10.35
C ARG A 14 47.21 -0.94 11.25
N ASN A 15 45.93 -1.03 11.59
CA ASN A 15 45.35 -2.23 12.21
C ASN A 15 44.08 -2.65 11.46
N VAL A 16 44.14 -3.81 10.78
CA VAL A 16 43.00 -4.37 10.04
C VAL A 16 42.00 -4.94 11.04
N ILE A 17 40.98 -4.16 11.38
CA ILE A 17 39.76 -4.69 11.99
C ILE A 17 38.81 -5.03 10.83
N MET A 18 38.60 -6.33 10.62
CA MET A 18 37.59 -6.82 9.68
C MET A 18 36.22 -6.64 10.32
N ILE A 19 35.58 -5.48 10.13
CA ILE A 19 34.18 -5.31 10.47
C ILE A 19 33.38 -5.99 9.35
N MET A 20 32.89 -7.20 9.61
CA MET A 20 31.87 -7.82 8.75
C MET A 20 30.57 -7.03 8.91
N VAL A 21 30.41 -5.94 8.16
CA VAL A 21 29.08 -5.38 7.91
C VAL A 21 28.51 -6.19 6.76
N THR A 22 27.69 -7.20 7.05
CA THR A 22 26.74 -7.68 6.05
C THR A 22 25.87 -6.47 5.69
N PRO A 23 25.91 -5.96 4.45
CA PRO A 23 25.01 -4.89 4.06
C PRO A 23 23.59 -5.42 4.25
N GLN A 24 22.88 -4.89 5.23
CA GLN A 24 21.44 -5.10 5.30
C GLN A 24 20.90 -4.42 4.05
N SER A 25 20.26 -5.18 3.15
CA SER A 25 19.63 -4.61 1.97
C SER A 25 18.52 -3.68 2.43
N THR A 26 18.82 -2.39 2.50
CA THR A 26 17.79 -1.39 2.70
C THR A 26 17.16 -1.07 1.35
N HIS A 27 15.84 -0.95 1.33
CA HIS A 27 15.06 -0.64 0.14
C HIS A 27 14.97 0.87 -0.13
N LEU A 28 15.65 1.68 0.70
CA LEU A 28 15.69 3.13 0.62
C LEU A 28 16.33 3.62 -0.68
N ILE A 29 15.71 4.62 -1.30
CA ILE A 29 16.10 5.14 -2.61
C ILE A 29 16.58 6.59 -2.47
N SER A 30 15.73 7.46 -1.92
CA SER A 30 15.98 8.90 -1.90
C SER A 30 15.38 9.57 -0.66
N CYS A 31 15.87 10.77 -0.39
CA CYS A 31 15.40 11.64 0.69
C CYS A 31 15.38 13.10 0.22
N HIS A 32 14.30 13.81 0.50
CA HIS A 32 14.07 15.18 0.06
C HIS A 32 13.49 16.05 1.19
N ILE A 33 13.81 17.34 1.17
CA ILE A 33 13.31 18.32 2.13
C ILE A 33 12.53 19.40 1.39
N ILE A 34 11.33 19.66 1.91
CA ILE A 34 10.46 20.77 1.53
C ILE A 34 10.21 21.61 2.78
N GLU A 35 10.28 22.93 2.64
CA GLU A 35 10.02 23.88 3.71
C GLU A 35 8.85 24.79 3.35
N LYS A 36 8.01 25.11 4.34
CA LYS A 36 7.08 26.23 4.27
C LYS A 36 7.62 27.35 5.13
N ASP A 37 7.93 28.48 4.52
CA ASP A 37 8.52 29.62 5.21
C ASP A 37 7.47 30.44 6.00
N CYS A 38 7.93 31.47 6.70
CA CYS A 38 7.06 32.39 7.44
C CYS A 38 6.12 33.21 6.54
N ASN A 39 6.48 33.42 5.27
CA ASN A 39 5.69 34.15 4.27
C ASN A 39 4.62 33.27 3.63
N GLY A 40 4.70 31.94 3.83
CA GLY A 40 3.78 30.96 3.26
C GLY A 40 4.29 30.31 1.98
N ASP A 41 5.51 30.64 1.53
CA ASP A 41 6.13 30.05 0.34
C ASP A 41 6.58 28.63 0.64
N ILE A 42 6.32 27.73 -0.31
CA ILE A 42 6.71 26.32 -0.22
C ILE A 42 7.92 26.11 -1.14
N LEU A 43 9.05 25.74 -0.54
CA LEU A 43 10.34 25.66 -1.20
C LEU A 43 10.90 24.24 -1.10
N TRP A 44 11.36 23.73 -2.23
CA TRP A 44 12.14 22.50 -2.27
C TRP A 44 13.59 22.85 -1.96
N VAL A 45 14.08 22.44 -0.79
CA VAL A 45 15.36 22.94 -0.25
C VAL A 45 16.51 21.99 -0.53
N TRP A 46 16.27 20.68 -0.47
CA TRP A 46 17.37 19.71 -0.54
C TRP A 46 16.94 18.35 -1.07
N SER A 47 17.89 17.60 -1.64
CA SER A 47 17.67 16.25 -2.16
C SER A 47 18.94 15.40 -2.21
N TYR A 48 18.76 14.09 -2.05
CA TYR A 48 19.77 13.07 -2.33
C TYR A 48 19.11 11.83 -2.96
N PRO A 49 19.75 11.13 -3.93
CA PRO A 49 21.07 11.40 -4.52
C PRO A 49 21.09 12.54 -5.56
N LYS A 50 20.08 12.61 -6.44
CA LYS A 50 19.77 13.74 -7.34
C LYS A 50 18.34 13.51 -7.84
N PHE A 51 17.67 14.58 -8.25
CA PHE A 51 16.23 14.59 -8.46
C PHE A 51 15.83 14.70 -9.95
N ASP A 52 14.72 14.07 -10.35
CA ASP A 52 14.08 14.22 -11.66
C ASP A 52 12.93 15.25 -11.60
N PRO A 53 13.01 16.40 -12.29
CA PRO A 53 12.01 17.47 -12.23
C PRO A 53 10.53 17.05 -12.32
N VAL A 54 10.21 15.98 -13.06
CA VAL A 54 8.82 15.50 -13.22
C VAL A 54 8.26 15.01 -11.88
N ASP A 55 9.04 14.24 -11.14
CA ASP A 55 8.65 13.71 -9.83
C ASP A 55 8.36 14.86 -8.83
N ARG A 56 8.96 16.05 -9.01
CA ARG A 56 8.90 17.15 -8.01
C ARG A 56 7.54 17.78 -8.02
N GLU A 57 6.95 17.91 -9.20
CA GLU A 57 5.61 18.46 -9.30
C GLU A 57 4.62 17.56 -8.57
N VAL A 58 4.67 16.25 -8.79
CA VAL A 58 3.82 15.27 -8.07
C VAL A 58 4.03 15.39 -6.56
N PHE A 59 5.28 15.38 -6.10
CA PHE A 59 5.62 15.39 -4.70
C PHE A 59 5.21 16.72 -4.03
N MET A 60 5.44 17.84 -4.70
CA MET A 60 5.03 19.17 -4.23
C MET A 60 3.51 19.30 -4.16
N ARG A 61 2.74 18.72 -5.11
CA ARG A 61 1.27 18.67 -5.03
C ARG A 61 0.82 17.90 -3.78
N LYS A 62 1.37 16.72 -3.52
CA LYS A 62 1.07 15.94 -2.30
C LYS A 62 1.46 16.69 -1.02
N CYS A 63 2.58 17.41 -1.02
CA CYS A 63 3.01 18.22 0.12
C CYS A 63 2.12 19.43 0.39
N LYS A 64 1.65 20.14 -0.65
CA LYS A 64 0.71 21.27 -0.53
C LYS A 64 -0.54 20.89 0.26
N PHE A 65 -1.03 19.67 0.08
CA PHE A 65 -2.15 19.15 0.86
C PHE A 65 -1.92 19.21 2.38
N PHE A 66 -0.72 18.88 2.87
CA PHE A 66 -0.38 19.02 4.29
C PHE A 66 -0.39 20.48 4.77
N TYR A 67 -0.02 21.41 3.89
CA TYR A 67 0.13 22.82 4.23
C TYR A 67 -1.15 23.63 4.16
N GLU A 68 -2.14 23.15 3.40
CA GLU A 68 -3.44 23.78 3.24
C GLU A 68 -4.47 23.24 4.24
N TYR A 69 -4.36 21.97 4.63
CA TYR A 69 -5.34 21.28 5.50
C TYR A 69 -4.77 20.83 6.87
N GLY A 70 -3.52 21.19 7.19
CA GLY A 70 -2.70 20.60 8.27
C GLY A 70 -3.18 20.78 9.72
N ASN A 71 -4.05 21.73 10.04
CA ASN A 71 -4.43 22.00 11.44
C ASN A 71 -5.33 20.91 12.09
N ARG A 72 -5.70 19.84 11.37
CA ARG A 72 -6.60 18.77 11.87
C ARG A 72 -6.20 17.35 11.47
N GLN A 73 -5.01 17.13 10.91
CA GLN A 73 -4.72 15.91 10.14
C GLN A 73 -3.42 15.21 10.56
N LYS A 74 -3.28 13.92 10.18
CA LYS A 74 -2.08 13.12 10.44
C LYS A 74 -0.85 13.74 9.77
N LEU A 75 0.26 13.78 10.51
CA LEU A 75 1.54 14.33 10.06
C LEU A 75 2.35 13.39 9.17
N PHE A 76 1.91 12.14 9.04
CA PHE A 76 2.56 11.11 8.23
C PHE A 76 1.57 10.52 7.24
N ARG A 77 1.96 10.48 5.96
CA ARG A 77 1.22 9.80 4.88
C ARG A 77 2.18 9.16 3.91
N PHE A 78 1.63 8.37 3.01
CA PHE A 78 2.38 7.74 1.95
C PHE A 78 1.49 7.48 0.75
N PHE A 79 2.14 7.35 -0.40
CA PHE A 79 1.51 7.04 -1.67
C PHE A 79 2.49 6.20 -2.50
N ARG A 80 2.00 5.65 -3.60
CA ARG A 80 2.81 4.87 -4.54
C ARG A 80 2.95 5.67 -5.83
N TYR A 81 4.17 5.74 -6.35
CA TYR A 81 4.49 6.47 -7.58
C TYR A 81 5.69 5.85 -8.29
N ASN A 82 5.61 5.64 -9.61
CA ASN A 82 6.67 5.05 -10.45
C ASN A 82 7.25 3.74 -9.87
N GLY A 83 6.39 2.88 -9.33
CA GLY A 83 6.79 1.60 -8.72
C GLY A 83 7.51 1.72 -7.36
N GLN A 84 7.51 2.90 -6.75
CA GLN A 84 8.14 3.18 -5.46
C GLN A 84 7.08 3.62 -4.44
N TRP A 85 7.35 3.35 -3.16
CA TRP A 85 6.59 3.91 -2.05
C TRP A 85 7.24 5.21 -1.60
N VAL A 86 6.45 6.27 -1.53
CA VAL A 86 6.89 7.59 -1.09
C VAL A 86 6.20 7.92 0.22
N TYR A 87 6.99 8.20 1.25
CA TYR A 87 6.55 8.51 2.60
C TYR A 87 6.81 9.98 2.89
N ILE A 88 5.79 10.69 3.36
CA ILE A 88 5.85 12.12 3.69
C ILE A 88 5.61 12.25 5.18
N HIS A 89 6.54 12.89 5.87
CA HIS A 89 6.38 13.31 7.26
C HIS A 89 6.53 14.82 7.36
N SER A 90 5.53 15.49 7.95
CA SER A 90 5.54 16.93 8.18
C SER A 90 5.68 17.24 9.67
N SER A 91 6.45 18.27 10.02
CA SER A 91 6.61 18.75 11.38
C SER A 91 6.52 20.26 11.42
N GLU A 92 5.91 20.79 12.48
CA GLU A 92 6.05 22.19 12.82
C GLU A 92 7.47 22.47 13.30
N VAL A 93 7.93 23.69 13.02
CA VAL A 93 9.21 24.23 13.48
C VAL A 93 8.95 25.15 14.66
N PHE A 94 9.65 24.92 15.76
CA PHE A 94 9.51 25.68 16.99
C PHE A 94 10.62 26.74 17.13
N SER A 95 10.44 27.70 18.04
CA SER A 95 11.41 28.78 18.27
C SER A 95 12.78 28.30 18.76
N SER A 96 12.86 27.08 19.32
CA SER A 96 14.11 26.42 19.73
C SER A 96 14.88 25.77 18.58
N ASP A 97 14.28 25.66 17.39
CA ASP A 97 14.88 24.98 16.25
C ASP A 97 15.87 25.87 15.49
N GLY A 98 16.77 25.25 14.74
CA GLY A 98 17.79 25.91 13.93
C GLY A 98 17.26 26.58 12.64
N LEU A 99 15.94 26.77 12.53
CA LEU A 99 15.25 27.19 11.30
C LEU A 99 14.36 28.44 11.55
N PRO A 100 14.96 29.63 11.79
CA PRO A 100 14.24 30.81 12.29
C PRO A 100 13.22 31.44 11.33
N LYS A 101 13.21 31.04 10.04
CA LYS A 101 12.31 31.56 9.00
C LYS A 101 11.36 30.50 8.44
N VAL A 102 11.34 29.31 9.04
CA VAL A 102 10.55 28.17 8.58
C VAL A 102 9.43 27.93 9.58
N LYS A 103 8.22 27.69 9.07
CA LYS A 103 7.05 27.31 9.87
C LYS A 103 6.86 25.80 9.90
N LEU A 104 7.02 25.15 8.76
CA LEU A 104 6.81 23.71 8.61
C LEU A 104 7.94 23.10 7.76
N VAL A 105 8.37 21.91 8.13
CA VAL A 105 9.28 21.07 7.34
C VAL A 105 8.54 19.81 6.95
N SER A 106 8.62 19.42 5.68
CA SER A 106 8.21 18.10 5.21
C SER A 106 9.40 17.34 4.66
N LEU A 107 9.62 16.16 5.21
CA LEU A 107 10.61 15.21 4.72
C LEU A 107 9.91 14.15 3.88
N MET A 108 10.47 13.90 2.70
CA MET A 108 10.00 12.85 1.80
C MET A 108 11.07 11.77 1.66
N LEU A 109 10.64 10.53 1.76
CA LEU A 109 11.50 9.36 1.68
C LEU A 109 10.90 8.37 0.69
N SER A 110 11.70 7.91 -0.28
CA SER A 110 11.28 6.89 -1.26
C SER A 110 11.90 5.54 -0.91
N SER A 111 11.13 4.46 -1.09
CA SER A 111 11.56 3.08 -0.87
C SER A 111 10.95 2.11 -1.88
N LEU A 112 11.59 0.96 -2.08
CA LEU A 112 11.06 -0.14 -2.90
C LEU A 112 10.08 -1.06 -2.14
N ASP A 113 10.10 -1.06 -0.80
CA ASP A 113 9.23 -1.88 0.03
C ASP A 113 8.14 -1.05 0.72
N PHE A 114 7.02 -1.72 1.03
CA PHE A 114 5.95 -1.14 1.84
C PHE A 114 6.17 -1.44 3.32
N ASN A 115 6.57 -0.44 4.11
CA ASN A 115 6.73 -0.57 5.56
C ASN A 115 6.47 0.77 6.28
N PRO A 116 5.20 1.17 6.43
CA PRO A 116 4.84 2.48 6.96
C PRO A 116 5.36 2.74 8.37
N GLU A 117 5.33 1.75 9.28
CA GLU A 117 5.82 1.91 10.66
C GLU A 117 7.33 2.21 10.73
N ARG A 118 8.12 1.48 9.91
CA ARG A 118 9.56 1.68 9.78
C ARG A 118 9.86 3.09 9.27
N TYR A 119 9.20 3.48 8.18
CA TYR A 119 9.51 4.72 7.50
C TYR A 119 8.93 5.94 8.21
N GLU A 120 7.82 5.82 8.93
CA GLU A 120 7.34 6.86 9.85
C GLU A 120 8.37 7.15 10.94
N THR A 121 8.86 6.09 11.60
CA THR A 121 9.86 6.21 12.66
C THR A 121 11.14 6.85 12.14
N LEU A 122 11.63 6.39 10.99
CA LEU A 122 12.82 6.95 10.36
C LEU A 122 12.62 8.42 9.95
N CYS A 123 11.50 8.74 9.30
CA CYS A 123 11.21 10.11 8.89
C CYS A 123 11.15 11.07 10.07
N ARG A 124 10.58 10.63 11.21
CA ARG A 124 10.56 11.42 12.44
C ARG A 124 11.97 11.68 12.99
N VAL A 125 12.84 10.67 12.97
CA VAL A 125 14.26 10.81 13.40
C VAL A 125 14.99 11.82 12.50
N LEU A 126 14.85 11.67 11.18
CA LEU A 126 15.52 12.53 10.20
C LEU A 126 15.00 13.97 10.26
N THR A 127 13.68 14.16 10.32
CA THR A 127 13.05 15.48 10.39
C THR A 127 13.48 16.21 11.66
N LYS A 128 13.47 15.53 12.82
CA LYS A 128 13.89 16.12 14.09
C LYS A 128 15.37 16.54 14.07
N SER A 129 16.24 15.69 13.51
CA SER A 129 17.66 16.01 13.33
C SER A 129 17.86 17.24 12.43
N TYR A 130 17.05 17.36 11.37
CA TYR A 130 17.06 18.53 10.50
C TYR A 130 16.58 19.79 11.22
N CYS A 131 15.41 19.77 11.88
CA CYS A 131 14.88 20.92 12.60
C CYS A 131 15.88 21.44 13.65
N LYS A 132 16.53 20.55 14.40
CA LYS A 132 17.53 20.93 15.41
C LYS A 132 18.79 21.56 14.81
N SER A 133 19.30 21.01 13.70
CA SER A 133 20.58 21.44 13.12
C SER A 133 20.45 22.58 12.11
N GLY A 134 19.30 22.71 11.43
CA GLY A 134 19.13 23.59 10.26
C GLY A 134 19.98 23.21 9.05
N HIS A 135 20.61 22.04 9.06
CA HIS A 135 21.65 21.67 8.08
C HIS A 135 21.38 20.29 7.47
N PRO A 136 21.10 20.20 6.15
CA PRO A 136 20.82 18.91 5.50
C PRO A 136 21.93 17.85 5.62
N PRO A 137 23.24 18.17 5.65
CA PRO A 137 24.29 17.16 5.77
C PRO A 137 24.19 16.27 7.02
N VAL A 138 23.70 16.80 8.15
CA VAL A 138 23.54 16.02 9.40
C VAL A 138 22.50 14.93 9.21
N MET A 139 21.37 15.30 8.62
CA MET A 139 20.27 14.38 8.30
C MET A 139 20.66 13.40 7.18
N LEU A 140 21.41 13.83 6.17
CA LEU A 140 21.99 12.95 5.16
C LEU A 140 22.90 11.88 5.77
N GLN A 141 23.75 12.24 6.74
CA GLN A 141 24.62 11.27 7.41
C GLN A 141 23.82 10.16 8.10
N LEU A 142 22.71 10.51 8.77
CA LEU A 142 21.80 9.54 9.38
C LEU A 142 21.11 8.67 8.31
N PHE A 143 20.63 9.27 7.22
CA PHE A 143 20.02 8.54 6.11
C PHE A 143 21.01 7.53 5.51
N LEU A 144 22.23 7.94 5.20
CA LEU A 144 23.27 7.07 4.66
C LEU A 144 23.70 5.99 5.66
N SER A 145 23.73 6.30 6.96
CA SER A 145 23.99 5.31 8.00
C SER A 145 22.93 4.20 7.97
N VAL A 146 21.65 4.54 7.85
CA VAL A 146 20.59 3.55 7.70
C VAL A 146 20.73 2.80 6.38
N LEU A 147 20.99 3.51 5.28
CA LEU A 147 21.15 2.91 3.95
C LEU A 147 22.24 1.81 3.93
N VAL A 148 23.39 2.08 4.57
CA VAL A 148 24.57 1.19 4.56
C VAL A 148 24.53 0.15 5.67
N THR A 149 24.12 0.53 6.87
CA THR A 149 24.26 -0.30 8.09
C THR A 149 22.94 -0.79 8.65
N GLY A 150 21.81 -0.27 8.16
CA GLY A 150 20.48 -0.56 8.67
C GLY A 150 20.17 0.12 10.01
N LYS A 151 21.02 1.02 10.51
CA LYS A 151 20.80 1.71 11.79
C LYS A 151 21.33 3.14 11.80
N CYS A 152 20.78 3.96 12.69
CA CYS A 152 21.32 5.28 13.02
C CYS A 152 21.06 5.61 14.49
N THR A 153 21.93 6.42 15.08
CA THR A 153 21.83 6.80 16.50
C THR A 153 21.76 8.31 16.62
N THR A 154 20.85 8.78 17.48
CA THR A 154 20.73 10.18 17.87
C THR A 154 20.65 10.28 19.39
N GLU A 155 21.11 11.38 19.97
CA GLU A 155 21.10 11.58 21.42
C GLU A 155 19.69 11.54 22.01
N GLU A 156 18.69 11.99 21.25
CA GLU A 156 17.32 12.18 21.75
C GLU A 156 16.38 11.01 21.44
N ASN A 157 16.54 10.34 20.30
CA ASN A 157 15.63 9.25 19.89
C ASN A 157 16.25 7.86 20.09
N GLY A 158 17.45 7.77 20.68
CA GLY A 158 18.18 6.52 20.83
C GLY A 158 18.70 5.98 19.48
N THR A 159 18.77 4.65 19.37
CA THR A 159 19.22 3.98 18.14
C THR A 159 18.02 3.40 17.40
N PHE A 160 17.85 3.82 16.15
CA PHE A 160 16.92 3.21 15.20
C PHE A 160 17.57 1.97 14.58
N PHE A 161 16.85 0.85 14.55
CA PHE A 161 17.27 -0.36 13.86
C PHE A 161 16.21 -0.80 12.85
N ALA A 162 16.59 -0.90 11.57
CA ALA A 162 15.68 -1.28 10.49
C ALA A 162 15.07 -2.69 10.67
N ASN A 163 15.84 -3.61 11.26
CA ASN A 163 15.42 -5.01 11.44
C ASN A 163 14.35 -5.21 12.52
N GLU A 164 14.12 -4.23 13.41
CA GLU A 164 13.04 -4.26 14.39
C GLU A 164 11.65 -4.19 13.73
N PHE A 165 11.61 -3.77 12.47
CA PHE A 165 10.39 -3.62 11.67
C PHE A 165 10.18 -4.73 10.64
N ASN A 166 10.91 -5.85 10.73
CA ASN A 166 10.72 -7.00 9.86
C ASN A 166 9.41 -7.72 10.23
N THR A 167 8.33 -7.39 9.54
CA THR A 167 7.00 -7.98 9.77
C THR A 167 6.58 -8.87 8.60
N SER A 168 5.82 -9.92 8.90
CA SER A 168 5.21 -10.79 7.88
C SER A 168 4.00 -10.13 7.20
N CYS A 169 3.39 -9.14 7.86
CA CYS A 169 2.31 -8.32 7.31
C CYS A 169 2.77 -6.86 7.30
N PRO A 170 2.80 -6.19 6.15
CA PRO A 170 3.34 -4.83 6.05
C PRO A 170 2.38 -3.76 6.59
N TYR A 171 1.09 -4.08 6.78
CA TYR A 171 0.11 -3.19 7.41
C TYR A 171 -0.57 -3.89 8.58
N ARG A 172 -0.81 -3.18 9.69
CA ARG A 172 -1.37 -3.76 10.92
C ARG A 172 -2.73 -3.19 11.32
N GLN A 173 -3.10 -2.04 10.77
CA GLN A 173 -4.29 -1.27 11.17
C GLN A 173 -5.47 -1.57 10.23
N HIS A 174 -5.68 -2.84 9.89
CA HIS A 174 -6.80 -3.25 9.06
C HIS A 174 -8.13 -3.02 9.78
N GLN A 175 -9.15 -2.61 9.02
CA GLN A 175 -10.49 -2.31 9.52
C GLN A 175 -11.55 -3.15 8.79
N LEU A 176 -11.32 -4.47 8.66
CA LEU A 176 -12.23 -5.35 7.92
C LEU A 176 -13.63 -5.35 8.56
N ASN A 177 -13.71 -5.32 9.89
CA ASN A 177 -14.99 -5.28 10.58
C ASN A 177 -15.78 -4.03 10.19
N ALA A 178 -15.14 -2.86 10.21
CA ALA A 178 -15.79 -1.60 9.84
C ALA A 178 -16.26 -1.60 8.38
N ILE A 179 -15.47 -2.17 7.45
CA ILE A 179 -15.83 -2.28 6.04
C ILE A 179 -17.05 -3.19 5.86
N ILE A 180 -17.00 -4.41 6.42
CA ILE A 180 -18.08 -5.38 6.30
C ILE A 180 -19.36 -4.85 6.94
N SER A 181 -19.26 -4.24 8.12
CA SER A 181 -20.40 -3.64 8.82
C SER A 181 -21.02 -2.48 8.05
N ARG A 182 -20.20 -1.69 7.33
CA ARG A 182 -20.68 -0.54 6.55
C ARG A 182 -21.47 -0.97 5.32
N PHE A 183 -20.98 -1.93 4.55
CA PHE A 183 -21.59 -2.32 3.27
C PHE A 183 -22.47 -3.57 3.37
N GLY A 184 -22.44 -4.28 4.50
CA GLY A 184 -23.21 -5.49 4.73
C GLY A 184 -22.96 -6.53 3.64
N LEU A 185 -24.05 -6.98 3.00
CA LEU A 185 -23.99 -7.97 1.93
C LEU A 185 -23.27 -7.47 0.67
N GLU A 186 -23.25 -6.15 0.41
CA GLU A 186 -22.61 -5.58 -0.78
C GLU A 186 -21.08 -5.66 -0.72
N THR A 187 -20.51 -5.91 0.46
CA THR A 187 -19.06 -6.20 0.64
C THR A 187 -18.59 -7.33 -0.28
N ILE A 188 -19.49 -8.23 -0.68
CA ILE A 188 -19.19 -9.28 -1.64
C ILE A 188 -18.68 -8.75 -2.98
N LEU A 189 -19.11 -7.57 -3.42
CA LEU A 189 -18.64 -6.95 -4.66
C LEU A 189 -17.17 -6.56 -4.55
N ILE A 190 -16.76 -6.02 -3.40
CA ILE A 190 -15.34 -5.73 -3.10
C ILE A 190 -14.56 -7.04 -3.06
N TYR A 191 -15.03 -8.03 -2.30
CA TYR A 191 -14.38 -9.34 -2.16
C TYR A 191 -14.20 -10.05 -3.52
N THR A 192 -15.26 -10.12 -4.33
CA THR A 192 -15.21 -10.73 -5.66
C THR A 192 -14.31 -9.93 -6.61
N GLY A 193 -14.35 -8.60 -6.54
CA GLY A 193 -13.44 -7.74 -7.31
C GLY A 193 -11.98 -8.05 -7.01
N LEU A 194 -11.62 -8.16 -5.72
CA LEU A 194 -10.28 -8.53 -5.29
C LEU A 194 -9.92 -9.95 -5.74
N LEU A 195 -10.85 -10.91 -5.57
CA LEU A 195 -10.62 -12.32 -5.85
C LEU A 195 -10.36 -12.56 -7.34
N LEU A 196 -11.08 -11.84 -8.20
CA LEU A 196 -10.96 -11.91 -9.67
C LEU A 196 -9.95 -10.91 -10.24
N LYS A 197 -9.16 -10.22 -9.42
CA LYS A 197 -8.19 -9.20 -9.84
C LYS A 197 -8.81 -8.13 -10.76
N ARG A 198 -9.96 -7.59 -10.37
CA ARG A 198 -10.66 -6.47 -11.03
C ARG A 198 -10.14 -5.12 -10.58
N ARG A 199 -10.34 -4.11 -11.42
CA ARG A 199 -9.94 -2.72 -11.12
C ARG A 199 -10.91 -2.12 -10.11
N ILE A 200 -10.42 -1.79 -8.91
CA ILE A 200 -11.23 -1.23 -7.83
C ILE A 200 -10.79 0.21 -7.59
N VAL A 201 -11.75 1.13 -7.59
CA VAL A 201 -11.54 2.52 -7.18
C VAL A 201 -12.37 2.79 -5.94
N VAL A 202 -11.75 3.41 -4.94
CA VAL A 202 -12.35 3.85 -3.69
C VAL A 202 -12.33 5.36 -3.65
N TYR A 203 -13.48 5.97 -3.38
CA TYR A 203 -13.61 7.41 -3.16
C TYR A 203 -13.90 7.73 -1.70
N HIS A 204 -13.17 8.71 -1.16
CA HIS A 204 -13.47 9.34 0.12
C HIS A 204 -12.87 10.75 0.15
N HIS A 205 -13.62 11.74 0.63
CA HIS A 205 -13.17 13.15 0.65
C HIS A 205 -12.05 13.42 1.68
N ASP A 206 -12.00 12.65 2.77
CA ASP A 206 -10.89 12.66 3.72
C ASP A 206 -9.83 11.62 3.34
N VAL A 207 -8.59 12.10 3.13
CA VAL A 207 -7.46 11.29 2.66
C VAL A 207 -7.00 10.28 3.70
N ASP A 208 -7.06 10.60 4.99
CA ASP A 208 -6.60 9.68 6.03
C ASP A 208 -7.52 8.46 6.12
N SER A 209 -8.83 8.69 6.13
CA SER A 209 -9.85 7.64 6.05
C SER A 209 -9.77 6.85 4.74
N LEU A 210 -9.47 7.51 3.62
CA LEU A 210 -9.28 6.87 2.31
C LEU A 210 -8.12 5.87 2.33
N ILE A 211 -6.96 6.30 2.81
CA ILE A 211 -5.75 5.48 2.87
C ILE A 211 -6.01 4.26 3.77
N GLU A 212 -6.59 4.45 4.95
CA GLU A 212 -6.90 3.36 5.88
C GLU A 212 -7.86 2.33 5.27
N PHE A 213 -8.89 2.79 4.54
CA PHE A 213 -9.83 1.93 3.85
C PHE A 213 -9.13 1.10 2.77
N VAL A 214 -8.36 1.75 1.90
CA VAL A 214 -7.68 1.09 0.77
C VAL A 214 -6.67 0.04 1.27
N LEU A 215 -5.89 0.35 2.29
CA LEU A 215 -4.91 -0.58 2.87
C LEU A 215 -5.56 -1.74 3.65
N SER A 216 -6.84 -1.62 3.98
CA SER A 216 -7.61 -2.71 4.58
C SER A 216 -8.07 -3.74 3.54
N LEU A 217 -8.20 -3.37 2.27
CA LEU A 217 -8.70 -4.26 1.22
C LEU A 217 -7.83 -5.51 0.97
N PRO A 218 -6.48 -5.42 0.96
CA PRO A 218 -5.65 -6.61 0.81
C PRO A 218 -5.87 -7.69 1.89
N ALA A 219 -6.35 -7.32 3.09
CA ALA A 219 -6.60 -8.28 4.16
C ALA A 219 -7.78 -9.23 3.88
N PHE A 220 -8.65 -8.93 2.92
CA PHE A 220 -9.65 -9.91 2.47
C PHE A 220 -9.00 -11.15 1.83
N LEU A 221 -7.80 -11.03 1.25
CA LEU A 221 -7.13 -12.10 0.49
C LEU A 221 -5.65 -12.27 0.89
N THR A 222 -5.42 -12.68 2.14
CA THR A 222 -4.06 -12.86 2.71
C THR A 222 -3.19 -13.91 2.01
N HIS A 223 -3.79 -14.80 1.22
CA HIS A 223 -3.06 -15.82 0.45
C HIS A 223 -2.31 -15.25 -0.76
N ARG A 224 -2.54 -13.98 -1.12
CA ARG A 224 -1.88 -13.29 -2.24
C ARG A 224 -1.16 -12.05 -1.74
N ASP A 225 0.02 -11.81 -2.31
CA ASP A 225 0.63 -10.49 -2.26
C ASP A 225 0.02 -9.62 -3.36
N MET A 226 -0.51 -8.46 -2.97
CA MET A 226 -1.17 -7.50 -3.86
C MET A 226 -0.63 -6.08 -3.68
N TRP A 227 0.38 -5.88 -2.83
CA TRP A 227 0.87 -4.54 -2.47
C TRP A 227 1.42 -3.78 -3.68
N ASP A 228 1.84 -4.51 -4.73
CA ASP A 228 2.26 -3.93 -6.00
C ASP A 228 1.16 -3.26 -6.82
N SER A 229 -0.09 -3.59 -6.53
CA SER A 229 -1.26 -3.07 -7.23
C SER A 229 -2.08 -2.11 -6.36
N VAL A 230 -1.57 -1.70 -5.19
CA VAL A 230 -2.26 -0.80 -4.25
C VAL A 230 -1.71 0.62 -4.38
N PHE A 231 -2.61 1.56 -4.67
CA PHE A 231 -2.36 2.99 -4.81
C PHE A 231 -3.25 3.74 -3.82
N PRO A 232 -2.82 3.95 -2.56
CA PRO A 232 -3.72 4.38 -1.49
C PRO A 232 -4.21 5.83 -1.63
N TRP A 233 -3.51 6.66 -2.40
CA TRP A 233 -3.88 8.07 -2.60
C TRP A 233 -3.39 8.61 -3.96
N VAL A 234 -4.34 8.85 -4.87
CA VAL A 234 -4.12 9.37 -6.23
C VAL A 234 -5.02 10.58 -6.51
N ASP A 235 -4.49 11.61 -7.19
CA ASP A 235 -5.19 12.90 -7.45
C ASP A 235 -5.66 13.10 -8.91
N LEU A 236 -5.80 12.03 -9.70
CA LEU A 236 -6.29 12.00 -11.10
C LEU A 236 -5.47 12.80 -12.12
N TYR A 237 -4.22 13.12 -11.81
CA TYR A 237 -3.30 13.69 -12.80
C TYR A 237 -2.69 12.60 -13.68
N GLU A 238 -2.50 12.87 -14.98
CA GLU A 238 -2.01 11.87 -15.94
C GLU A 238 -0.65 11.28 -15.57
N ASP A 239 0.22 12.05 -14.90
CA ASP A 239 1.51 11.58 -14.39
C ASP A 239 1.38 10.49 -13.32
N GLU A 240 0.34 10.54 -12.48
CA GLU A 240 0.01 9.48 -11.51
C GLU A 240 -0.79 8.35 -12.16
N LEU A 241 -1.69 8.67 -13.10
CA LEU A 241 -2.53 7.65 -13.77
C LEU A 241 -1.69 6.69 -14.63
N SER A 242 -0.58 7.16 -15.23
CA SER A 242 0.28 6.33 -16.07
C SER A 242 0.87 5.10 -15.36
N ASP A 243 0.93 5.11 -14.02
CA ASP A 243 1.46 3.99 -13.23
C ASP A 243 0.59 2.73 -13.28
N PHE A 244 -0.70 2.87 -13.54
CA PHE A 244 -1.66 1.77 -13.42
C PHE A 244 -2.72 1.72 -14.52
N LYS A 245 -2.78 2.72 -15.41
CA LYS A 245 -3.79 2.77 -16.48
C LYS A 245 -3.81 1.53 -17.37
N ASP A 246 -2.64 0.96 -17.66
CA ASP A 246 -2.49 -0.26 -18.46
C ASP A 246 -2.54 -1.55 -17.62
N SER A 247 -2.66 -1.43 -16.29
CA SER A 247 -2.76 -2.58 -15.41
C SER A 247 -4.12 -3.26 -15.56
N LYS A 248 -4.10 -4.59 -15.58
CA LYS A 248 -5.31 -5.40 -15.52
C LYS A 248 -5.95 -5.40 -14.12
N PHE A 249 -5.17 -5.02 -13.10
CA PHE A 249 -5.58 -5.03 -11.70
C PHE A 249 -4.93 -3.90 -10.92
N HIS A 250 -5.75 -3.14 -10.21
CA HIS A 250 -5.29 -2.13 -9.27
C HIS A 250 -6.39 -1.83 -8.26
N ILE A 251 -5.95 -1.35 -7.10
CA ILE A 251 -6.79 -0.82 -6.03
C ILE A 251 -6.36 0.62 -5.82
N ILE A 252 -7.23 1.57 -6.15
CA ILE A 252 -6.92 3.00 -6.10
C ILE A 252 -7.78 3.67 -5.04
N GLY A 253 -7.16 4.48 -4.20
CA GLY A 253 -7.84 5.50 -3.41
C GLY A 253 -7.77 6.84 -4.11
N CYS A 254 -8.92 7.50 -4.32
CA CYS A 254 -8.97 8.85 -4.85
C CYS A 254 -9.81 9.77 -3.96
N ALA A 255 -9.27 10.95 -3.63
CA ALA A 255 -9.99 11.97 -2.86
C ALA A 255 -10.83 12.91 -3.74
N ASN A 256 -10.66 12.84 -5.06
CA ASN A 256 -11.41 13.64 -6.01
C ASN A 256 -12.69 12.92 -6.44
N ALA A 257 -13.85 13.52 -6.14
CA ALA A 257 -15.16 12.98 -6.50
C ALA A 257 -15.35 12.78 -8.01
N GLY A 258 -14.61 13.51 -8.84
CA GLY A 258 -14.64 13.38 -10.29
C GLY A 258 -14.27 11.99 -10.80
N VAL A 259 -13.60 11.16 -9.98
CA VAL A 259 -13.21 9.79 -10.35
C VAL A 259 -14.39 8.91 -10.75
N GLU A 260 -15.59 9.19 -10.23
CA GLU A 260 -16.82 8.47 -10.59
C GLU A 260 -17.13 8.57 -12.09
N ASN A 261 -16.72 9.65 -12.76
CA ASN A 261 -16.94 9.81 -14.20
C ASN A 261 -15.91 9.07 -15.06
N HIS A 262 -14.84 8.55 -14.46
CA HIS A 262 -13.76 7.84 -15.14
C HIS A 262 -14.00 6.32 -15.12
N VAL A 263 -15.08 5.90 -15.76
CA VAL A 263 -15.50 4.47 -15.85
C VAL A 263 -14.46 3.57 -16.51
N ASP A 264 -13.50 4.15 -17.23
CA ASP A 264 -12.36 3.44 -17.81
C ASP A 264 -11.34 3.00 -16.75
N LEU A 265 -11.29 3.67 -15.58
CA LEU A 265 -10.35 3.38 -14.50
C LEU A 265 -10.80 2.24 -13.59
N TYR A 266 -12.06 1.83 -13.62
CA TYR A 266 -12.59 0.84 -12.67
C TYR A 266 -13.60 -0.13 -13.26
N ASP A 267 -13.67 -1.29 -12.62
CA ASP A 267 -14.75 -2.26 -12.77
C ASP A 267 -15.72 -2.15 -11.57
N VAL A 268 -15.17 -1.87 -10.39
CA VAL A 268 -15.92 -1.65 -9.14
C VAL A 268 -15.55 -0.29 -8.56
N PHE A 269 -16.55 0.55 -8.31
CA PHE A 269 -16.40 1.84 -7.65
C PHE A 269 -17.05 1.81 -6.28
N VAL A 270 -16.30 2.22 -5.26
CA VAL A 270 -16.70 2.21 -3.85
C VAL A 270 -16.77 3.66 -3.36
N ASN A 271 -17.97 4.16 -3.15
CA ASN A 271 -18.18 5.48 -2.56
C ASN A 271 -18.34 5.32 -1.05
N VAL A 272 -17.24 5.49 -0.31
CA VAL A 272 -17.20 5.25 1.14
C VAL A 272 -18.09 6.23 1.92
N PRO A 273 -18.13 7.55 1.61
CA PRO A 273 -19.06 8.47 2.26
C PRO A 273 -20.54 8.12 2.04
N ALA A 274 -20.92 7.72 0.82
CA ALA A 274 -22.29 7.31 0.51
C ALA A 274 -22.62 5.89 1.00
N SER A 275 -21.60 5.10 1.35
CA SER A 275 -21.72 3.66 1.64
C SER A 275 -22.37 2.89 0.49
N GLU A 276 -22.02 3.26 -0.74
CA GLU A 276 -22.53 2.66 -1.96
C GLU A 276 -21.40 1.99 -2.75
N ILE A 277 -21.71 0.83 -3.34
CA ILE A 277 -20.81 0.15 -4.28
C ILE A 277 -21.51 0.06 -5.63
N SER A 278 -20.85 0.53 -6.68
CA SER A 278 -21.34 0.44 -8.05
C SER A 278 -20.40 -0.38 -8.93
N VAL A 279 -20.97 -1.06 -9.91
CA VAL A 279 -20.23 -1.86 -10.90
C VAL A 279 -20.40 -1.21 -12.26
N ALA A 280 -19.28 -0.92 -12.93
CA ALA A 280 -19.28 -0.33 -14.25
C ALA A 280 -19.99 -1.23 -15.27
N SER A 281 -20.63 -0.63 -16.28
CA SER A 281 -21.48 -1.36 -17.22
C SER A 281 -20.76 -2.49 -17.95
N HIS A 282 -19.49 -2.31 -18.31
CA HIS A 282 -18.67 -3.33 -18.98
C HIS A 282 -18.29 -4.50 -18.06
N ALA A 283 -18.31 -4.30 -16.74
CA ALA A 283 -17.91 -5.31 -15.76
C ALA A 283 -19.10 -6.11 -15.19
N LYS A 284 -20.34 -5.67 -15.40
CA LYS A 284 -21.56 -6.25 -14.81
C LYS A 284 -21.68 -7.76 -15.01
N GLU A 285 -21.42 -8.26 -16.22
CA GLU A 285 -21.52 -9.69 -16.52
C GLU A 285 -20.56 -10.51 -15.66
N SER A 286 -19.30 -10.08 -15.58
CA SER A 286 -18.26 -10.74 -14.79
C SER A 286 -18.44 -10.62 -13.27
N MET A 287 -19.26 -9.68 -12.82
CA MET A 287 -19.59 -9.41 -11.42
C MET A 287 -21.00 -9.91 -11.06
N THR A 288 -21.56 -10.82 -11.86
CA THR A 288 -22.89 -11.37 -11.57
C THR A 288 -22.86 -12.24 -10.32
N MET A 289 -23.69 -11.88 -9.34
CA MET A 289 -23.75 -12.58 -8.06
C MET A 289 -24.50 -13.90 -8.15
N THR A 290 -23.94 -14.94 -7.54
CA THR A 290 -24.52 -16.29 -7.47
C THR A 290 -24.93 -16.62 -6.03
N LYS A 291 -25.55 -17.79 -5.81
CA LYS A 291 -25.87 -18.26 -4.45
C LYS A 291 -24.63 -18.34 -3.56
N THR A 292 -23.52 -18.86 -4.09
CA THR A 292 -22.23 -18.96 -3.38
C THR A 292 -21.75 -17.60 -2.87
N HIS A 293 -21.89 -16.55 -3.69
CA HIS A 293 -21.53 -15.19 -3.31
C HIS A 293 -22.37 -14.70 -2.13
N LYS A 294 -23.69 -14.90 -2.17
CA LYS A 294 -24.58 -14.53 -1.06
C LYS A 294 -24.24 -15.27 0.23
N ASP A 295 -23.91 -16.56 0.14
CA ASP A 295 -23.52 -17.38 1.30
C ASP A 295 -22.20 -16.88 1.93
N ILE A 296 -21.22 -16.47 1.11
CA ILE A 296 -19.97 -15.86 1.58
C ILE A 296 -20.23 -14.49 2.22
N ALA A 297 -21.10 -13.67 1.60
CA ALA A 297 -21.48 -12.36 2.12
C ALA A 297 -22.15 -12.48 3.51
N LEU A 298 -23.12 -13.38 3.64
CA LEU A 298 -23.79 -13.68 4.91
C LEU A 298 -22.78 -14.15 5.96
N PHE A 299 -21.86 -15.03 5.57
CA PHE A 299 -20.79 -15.48 6.47
C PHE A 299 -19.93 -14.31 6.97
N MET A 300 -19.52 -13.39 6.09
CA MET A 300 -18.75 -12.20 6.48
C MET A 300 -19.52 -11.30 7.47
N VAL A 301 -20.80 -11.03 7.21
CA VAL A 301 -21.65 -10.23 8.13
C VAL A 301 -21.82 -10.92 9.48
N GLN A 302 -21.98 -12.24 9.50
CA GLN A 302 -22.07 -13.02 10.75
C GLN A 302 -20.76 -13.03 11.55
N LEU A 303 -19.60 -12.81 10.91
CA LEU A 303 -18.34 -12.64 11.64
C LEU A 303 -18.32 -11.30 12.38
N THR A 304 -18.84 -10.22 11.78
CA THR A 304 -18.85 -8.89 12.40
C THR A 304 -19.86 -8.75 13.54
N GLU A 305 -20.92 -9.55 13.55
CA GLU A 305 -21.90 -9.60 14.66
C GLU A 305 -21.33 -10.22 15.95
N LYS A 306 -20.19 -10.92 15.87
CA LYS A 306 -19.56 -11.56 17.02
C LYS A 306 -18.57 -10.60 17.68
N GLU A 307 -18.99 -9.93 18.74
CA GLU A 307 -18.17 -8.96 19.50
C GLU A 307 -16.87 -9.54 20.08
N SER A 308 -16.75 -10.87 20.19
CA SER A 308 -15.56 -11.53 20.73
C SER A 308 -14.41 -11.69 19.72
N LEU A 309 -14.63 -11.44 18.44
CA LEU A 309 -13.62 -11.66 17.39
C LEU A 309 -12.76 -10.41 17.18
N THR A 310 -11.44 -10.60 17.13
CA THR A 310 -10.51 -9.55 16.73
C THR A 310 -10.43 -9.41 15.20
N GLU A 311 -9.91 -8.29 14.70
CA GLU A 311 -9.63 -8.11 13.26
C GLU A 311 -8.79 -9.25 12.66
N ARG A 312 -7.83 -9.77 13.44
CA ARG A 312 -7.00 -10.89 13.03
C ARG A 312 -7.80 -12.19 12.89
N ASP A 313 -8.75 -12.43 13.79
CA ASP A 313 -9.61 -13.61 13.73
C ASP A 313 -10.55 -13.55 12.53
N ILE A 314 -11.15 -12.37 12.28
CA ILE A 314 -11.98 -12.13 11.09
C ILE A 314 -11.18 -12.40 9.81
N MET A 315 -9.96 -11.85 9.72
CA MET A 315 -9.06 -12.06 8.59
C MET A 315 -8.73 -13.56 8.38
N GLN A 316 -8.48 -14.30 9.45
CA GLN A 316 -8.20 -15.75 9.38
C GLN A 316 -9.41 -16.55 8.92
N GLU A 317 -10.61 -16.22 9.40
CA GLU A 317 -11.85 -16.90 9.02
C GLU A 317 -12.21 -16.65 7.54
N ILE A 318 -12.06 -15.41 7.06
CA ILE A 318 -12.24 -15.07 5.63
C ILE A 318 -11.20 -15.80 4.78
N SER A 319 -9.93 -15.82 5.22
CA SER A 319 -8.87 -16.56 4.53
C SER A 319 -9.17 -18.05 4.43
N ARG A 320 -9.68 -18.67 5.50
CA ARG A 320 -10.09 -20.07 5.52
C ARG A 320 -11.22 -20.32 4.52
N LYS A 321 -12.26 -19.48 4.52
CA LYS A 321 -13.37 -19.57 3.58
C LYS A 321 -12.91 -19.43 2.12
N THR A 322 -11.95 -18.55 1.86
CA THR A 322 -11.33 -18.37 0.55
C THR A 322 -10.55 -19.60 0.13
N LYS A 323 -9.79 -20.20 1.06
CA LYS A 323 -9.03 -21.42 0.82
C LYS A 323 -9.96 -22.60 0.50
N ASP A 324 -11.05 -22.76 1.24
CA ASP A 324 -12.06 -23.79 0.98
C ASP A 324 -12.64 -23.67 -0.45
N LEU A 325 -12.88 -22.44 -0.92
CA LEU A 325 -13.34 -22.18 -2.29
C LEU A 325 -12.29 -22.58 -3.34
N ILE A 326 -11.02 -22.24 -3.11
CA ILE A 326 -9.91 -22.60 -4.00
C ILE A 326 -9.67 -24.11 -4.00
N ASP A 327 -9.73 -24.77 -2.84
CA ASP A 327 -9.54 -26.21 -2.73
C ASP A 327 -10.72 -26.97 -3.36
N HIS A 328 -11.95 -26.44 -3.25
CA HIS A 328 -13.09 -26.95 -4.02
C HIS A 328 -12.83 -26.86 -5.53
N LEU A 329 -12.36 -25.72 -6.02
CA LEU A 329 -12.00 -25.55 -7.43
C LEU A 329 -10.91 -26.55 -7.88
N ARG A 330 -9.89 -26.77 -7.04
CA ARG A 330 -8.84 -27.77 -7.30
C ARG A 330 -9.38 -29.19 -7.35
N SER A 331 -10.35 -29.54 -6.49
CA SER A 331 -10.97 -30.87 -6.49
C SER A 331 -11.75 -31.19 -7.77
N VAL A 332 -12.20 -30.16 -8.49
CA VAL A 332 -12.89 -30.30 -9.78
C VAL A 332 -11.90 -30.43 -10.94
N GLY A 333 -10.68 -29.90 -10.77
CA GLY A 333 -9.62 -30.01 -11.76
C GLY A 333 -9.07 -31.42 -11.91
N SER A 334 -8.36 -31.67 -13.01
CA SER A 334 -7.60 -32.90 -13.22
C SER A 334 -6.10 -32.58 -13.22
N GLU A 335 -5.30 -33.53 -12.74
CA GLU A 335 -3.86 -33.39 -12.74
C GLU A 335 -3.32 -33.65 -14.15
N VAL A 336 -2.69 -32.64 -14.74
CA VAL A 336 -1.98 -32.70 -16.02
C VAL A 336 -0.58 -32.19 -15.78
N ASP A 337 0.44 -33.01 -16.07
CA ASP A 337 1.86 -32.68 -15.89
C ASP A 337 2.22 -32.18 -14.46
N GLY A 338 1.64 -32.79 -13.43
CA GLY A 338 1.88 -32.45 -12.02
C GLY A 338 1.25 -31.12 -11.57
N ARG A 339 0.35 -30.55 -12.38
CA ARG A 339 -0.44 -29.36 -12.03
C ARG A 339 -1.92 -29.66 -12.13
N VAL A 340 -2.69 -29.17 -11.16
CA VAL A 340 -4.15 -29.26 -11.21
C VAL A 340 -4.68 -28.22 -12.19
N VAL A 341 -5.36 -28.67 -13.24
CA VAL A 341 -5.92 -27.78 -14.24
C VAL A 341 -7.43 -28.01 -14.41
N VAL A 342 -8.17 -26.92 -14.53
CA VAL A 342 -9.63 -26.84 -14.64
C VAL A 342 -9.99 -26.37 -16.04
N SER A 343 -10.81 -27.15 -16.74
CA SER A 343 -11.38 -26.83 -18.04
C SER A 343 -12.87 -26.48 -17.93
N LEU A 344 -13.38 -25.70 -18.89
CA LEU A 344 -14.82 -25.37 -18.97
C LEU A 344 -15.70 -26.63 -19.06
N ASP A 345 -15.23 -27.66 -19.76
CA ASP A 345 -16.00 -28.91 -19.93
C ASP A 345 -16.10 -29.72 -18.62
N GLN A 346 -15.11 -29.63 -17.73
CA GLN A 346 -15.18 -30.25 -16.40
C GLN A 346 -16.18 -29.54 -15.50
N LEU A 347 -16.24 -28.21 -15.58
CA LEU A 347 -17.22 -27.42 -14.82
C LEU A 347 -18.65 -27.69 -15.31
N LYS A 348 -18.86 -27.80 -16.62
CA LYS A 348 -20.16 -28.14 -17.22
C LYS A 348 -20.68 -29.52 -16.82
N LYS A 349 -19.79 -30.49 -16.60
CA LYS A 349 -20.16 -31.85 -16.13
C LYS A 349 -20.75 -31.86 -14.72
N LYS A 350 -20.59 -30.79 -13.94
CA LYS A 350 -21.10 -30.68 -12.56
C LYS A 350 -22.48 -30.02 -12.47
N GLU A 351 -23.11 -29.70 -13.61
CA GLU A 351 -24.44 -29.07 -13.69
C GLU A 351 -24.56 -27.78 -12.86
N TYR A 352 -23.50 -26.99 -12.82
CA TYR A 352 -23.55 -25.67 -12.20
C TYR A 352 -24.42 -24.71 -13.02
N SER A 353 -24.89 -23.62 -12.39
CA SER A 353 -25.50 -22.54 -13.18
C SER A 353 -24.44 -21.89 -14.06
N SER A 354 -24.82 -21.44 -15.27
CA SER A 354 -23.89 -20.84 -16.23
C SER A 354 -23.09 -19.66 -15.64
N GLN A 355 -23.69 -18.91 -14.72
CA GLN A 355 -23.05 -17.81 -13.99
C GLN A 355 -21.97 -18.32 -13.01
N LEU A 356 -22.23 -19.43 -12.33
CA LEU A 356 -21.27 -20.04 -11.41
C LEU A 356 -20.10 -20.67 -12.17
N GLU A 357 -20.36 -21.27 -13.33
CA GLU A 357 -19.29 -21.78 -14.22
C GLU A 357 -18.37 -20.67 -14.68
N ALA A 358 -18.92 -19.56 -15.18
CA ALA A 358 -18.14 -18.41 -15.63
C ALA A 358 -17.30 -17.80 -14.49
N PHE A 359 -17.86 -17.72 -13.28
CA PHE A 359 -17.14 -17.29 -12.09
C PHE A 359 -15.99 -18.23 -11.73
N LEU A 360 -16.24 -19.54 -11.62
CA LEU A 360 -15.23 -20.54 -11.25
C LEU A 360 -14.11 -20.62 -12.29
N PHE A 361 -14.45 -20.47 -13.58
CA PHE A 361 -13.46 -20.43 -14.65
C PHE A 361 -12.61 -19.15 -14.59
N SER A 362 -13.22 -17.99 -14.35
CA SER A 362 -12.49 -16.72 -14.14
C SER A 362 -11.56 -16.82 -12.92
N LEU A 363 -12.02 -17.45 -11.84
CA LEU A 363 -11.21 -17.73 -10.67
C LEU A 363 -10.03 -18.66 -10.99
N ALA A 364 -10.27 -19.71 -11.77
CA ALA A 364 -9.22 -20.63 -12.22
C ALA A 364 -8.15 -19.91 -13.06
N GLN A 365 -8.55 -19.00 -13.95
CA GLN A 365 -7.61 -18.19 -14.74
C GLN A 365 -6.71 -17.33 -13.84
N VAL A 366 -7.30 -16.67 -12.83
CA VAL A 366 -6.56 -15.80 -11.91
C VAL A 366 -5.62 -16.58 -10.99
N GLU A 367 -6.00 -17.80 -10.60
CA GLU A 367 -5.20 -18.71 -9.77
C GLU A 367 -4.17 -19.52 -10.58
N ASN A 368 -4.05 -19.29 -11.90
CA ASN A 368 -3.22 -20.08 -12.81
C ASN A 368 -3.55 -21.60 -12.80
N LEU A 369 -4.83 -21.92 -12.60
CA LEU A 369 -5.38 -23.27 -12.59
C LEU A 369 -6.21 -23.56 -13.86
N ALA A 370 -6.30 -22.65 -14.83
CA ALA A 370 -7.07 -22.85 -16.06
C ALA A 370 -6.21 -23.41 -17.20
N VAL A 371 -6.79 -24.32 -18.01
CA VAL A 371 -6.25 -24.66 -19.34
C VAL A 371 -6.73 -23.57 -20.29
N ILE A 372 -5.80 -22.90 -20.97
CA ILE A 372 -6.12 -21.94 -22.05
C ILE A 372 -6.36 -22.70 -23.35
#